data_AF-A0A1J5HC25-F1
#
_entry.id   AF-A0A1J5HC25-F1
#
_cell.length_a   1.000
_cell.length_b   1.000
_cell.length_c   1.000
_cell.angle_alpha   90.00
_cell.angle_beta   90.00
_cell.angle_gamma   90.00
#
_symmetry.space_group_name_H-M   'P 1'
#
loop_
_entity.id
_entity.type
_entity.pdbx_description
1 polymer ?
#
loop_
_entity_poly.entity_id
_entity_poly.type
_entity_poly.pdbx_seq_one_letter_code
_entity_poly.pdbx_strand_id
1 'polypeptide(L)'
;MEKKSILVLGRRDHTEAMRVAAGLTIFGHTVRLVFMTDPVAATPENAEQAELLELSDIEPETTVAGMAGDLPYLDAGALGAAIAAANYVISI
;
A
#
# COMPACT_ATOMS: atom_id res chain seq x y z
N MET A 1 -3.54 13.00 19.07
CA MET A 1 -3.79 11.60 18.67
C MET A 1 -2.47 10.85 18.73
N GLU A 2 -2.45 9.61 19.18
CA GLU A 2 -1.22 8.80 19.17
C GLU A 2 -0.95 8.31 17.74
N LYS A 3 0.31 8.40 17.29
CA LYS A 3 0.73 7.93 15.97
C LYS A 3 0.63 6.39 15.93
N LYS A 4 -0.07 5.85 14.93
CA LYS A 4 -0.26 4.40 14.72
C LYS A 4 0.39 3.97 13.41
N SER A 5 0.83 2.72 13.35
CA SER A 5 1.22 2.05 12.11
C SER A 5 0.01 1.38 11.48
N ILE A 6 -0.30 1.72 10.24
CA ILE A 6 -1.42 1.15 9.48
C ILE A 6 -0.85 0.50 8.22
N LEU A 7 -1.23 -0.75 7.99
CA LEU A 7 -0.90 -1.49 6.77
C LEU A 7 -2.16 -1.62 5.92
N VAL A 8 -2.11 -1.10 4.69
CA VAL A 8 -3.15 -1.27 3.68
C VAL A 8 -2.72 -2.38 2.72
N LEU A 9 -3.59 -3.36 2.54
CA LEU A 9 -3.41 -4.45 1.59
C LEU A 9 -4.32 -4.20 0.38
N GLY A 10 -3.73 -3.80 -0.75
CA GLY A 10 -4.44 -3.63 -2.02
C GLY A 10 -4.59 -4.98 -2.71
N ARG A 11 -5.59 -5.76 -2.31
CA ARG A 11 -5.78 -7.15 -2.76
C ARG A 11 -6.75 -7.27 -3.92
N ARG A 12 -7.81 -6.47 -3.93
CA ARG A 12 -8.89 -6.55 -4.94
C ARG A 12 -9.10 -5.26 -5.71
N ASP A 13 -8.88 -4.12 -5.07
CA ASP A 13 -9.07 -2.81 -5.67
C ASP A 13 -7.84 -1.94 -5.37
N HIS A 14 -6.90 -1.90 -6.33
CA HIS A 14 -5.68 -1.13 -6.18
C HIS A 14 -5.95 0.37 -6.17
N THR A 15 -6.91 0.85 -6.97
CA THR A 15 -7.27 2.27 -7.05
C THR A 15 -7.74 2.77 -5.69
N GLU A 16 -8.70 2.06 -5.10
CA GLU A 16 -9.23 2.40 -3.78
C GLU A 16 -8.16 2.24 -2.69
N ALA A 17 -7.33 1.20 -2.76
CA ALA A 17 -6.26 0.99 -1.78
C ALA A 17 -5.26 2.15 -1.76
N MET A 18 -4.88 2.68 -2.92
CA MET A 18 -4.02 3.87 -3.03
C MET A 18 -4.72 5.11 -2.42
N ARG A 19 -5.98 5.36 -2.81
CA ARG A 19 -6.77 6.48 -2.29
C ARG A 19 -6.91 6.45 -0.77
N VAL A 20 -7.21 5.28 -0.21
CA VAL A 20 -7.34 5.09 1.25
C VAL A 20 -6.00 5.28 1.94
N ALA A 21 -4.92 4.69 1.41
CA ALA A 21 -3.59 4.82 2.00
C ALA A 21 -3.14 6.29 2.08
N ALA A 22 -3.29 7.04 0.98
CA ALA A 22 -3.01 8.47 0.96
C ALA A 22 -3.87 9.25 1.98
N GLY A 23 -5.18 9.03 2.00
CA GLY A 23 -6.09 9.73 2.91
C GLY A 23 -5.81 9.49 4.40
N LEU A 24 -5.29 8.31 4.77
CA LEU A 24 -4.95 7.98 6.15
C LEU A 24 -3.74 8.76 6.69
N THR A 25 -2.89 9.33 5.82
CA THR A 25 -1.74 10.14 6.23
C THR A 25 -2.12 11.47 6.88
N ILE A 26 -3.31 12.01 6.56
CA ILE A 26 -3.82 13.30 7.07
C ILE A 26 -3.88 13.30 8.61
N PHE A 27 -4.08 12.13 9.22
CA PHE A 27 -4.14 11.97 10.67
C PHE A 27 -2.78 11.77 11.36
N GLY A 28 -1.67 11.90 10.62
CA GLY A 28 -0.31 11.75 11.13
C GLY A 28 0.11 10.31 11.42
N HIS A 29 -0.62 9.33 10.87
CA HIS A 29 -0.29 7.91 10.98
C HIS A 29 0.86 7.53 10.02
N THR A 30 1.62 6.51 10.37
CA THR A 30 2.53 5.87 9.41
C THR A 30 1.73 4.85 8.63
N VAL A 31 1.67 5.03 7.32
CA VAL A 31 0.91 4.15 6.42
C VAL A 31 1.88 3.41 5.52
N ARG A 32 1.67 2.11 5.38
CA ARG A 32 2.30 1.27 4.36
C ARG A 32 1.22 0.71 3.45
N LEU A 33 1.52 0.58 2.16
CA LEU A 33 0.63 -0.01 1.17
C LEU A 33 1.34 -1.19 0.51
N VAL A 34 0.69 -2.35 0.46
CA VAL A 34 1.19 -3.53 -0.23
C VAL A 34 0.21 -3.94 -1.32
N PHE A 35 0.64 -3.91 -2.58
CA PHE A 35 -0.11 -4.46 -3.70
C PHE A 35 -0.02 -5.98 -3.71
N MET A 36 -1.14 -6.63 -4.00
CA MET A 36 -1.26 -8.08 -3.99
C MET A 36 -2.11 -8.58 -5.16
N THR A 37 -2.11 -9.91 -5.30
CA THR A 37 -2.89 -10.69 -6.27
C THR A 37 -2.39 -10.54 -7.71
N ASP A 38 -2.43 -9.33 -8.26
CA ASP A 38 -2.15 -9.04 -9.67
C ASP A 38 -1.35 -7.73 -9.79
N PRO A 39 -0.64 -7.50 -10.91
CA PRO A 39 -0.01 -6.21 -11.17
C PRO A 39 -1.03 -5.07 -11.19
N VAL A 40 -0.61 -3.88 -10.75
CA VAL A 40 -1.45 -2.68 -10.83
C VAL A 40 -1.75 -2.36 -12.29
N ALA A 41 -3.03 -2.29 -12.65
CA ALA A 41 -3.45 -2.02 -14.01
C ALA A 41 -3.06 -0.59 -14.44
N ALA A 42 -2.57 -0.42 -15.67
CA ALA A 42 -2.23 0.88 -16.23
C ALA A 42 -3.50 1.62 -16.69
N THR A 43 -4.24 2.21 -15.75
CA THR A 43 -5.42 3.04 -16.01
C THR A 43 -5.18 4.50 -15.61
N PRO A 44 -5.91 5.47 -16.19
CA PRO A 44 -5.81 6.87 -15.78
C PRO A 44 -6.08 7.08 -14.28
N GLU A 45 -7.04 6.34 -13.71
CA GLU A 45 -7.40 6.43 -12.30
C GLU A 45 -6.25 5.93 -11.41
N ASN A 46 -5.60 4.82 -11.78
CA ASN A 46 -4.44 4.33 -11.05
C ASN A 46 -3.24 5.28 -11.16
N ALA A 47 -3.06 5.95 -12.30
CA ALA A 47 -2.00 6.95 -12.46
C ALA A 47 -2.24 8.16 -11.55
N GLU A 48 -3.48 8.67 -11.48
CA GLU A 48 -3.85 9.76 -10.58
C GLU A 48 -3.64 9.39 -9.11
N GLN A 49 -4.04 8.18 -8.70
CA GLN A 49 -3.83 7.74 -7.32
C GLN A 49 -2.34 7.47 -6.99
N ALA A 50 -1.53 7.03 -7.97
CA ALA A 50 -0.10 6.87 -7.77
C ALA A 50 0.60 8.23 -7.54
N GLU A 51 0.21 9.28 -8.28
CA GLU A 51 0.68 10.65 -8.05
C GLU A 51 0.28 11.14 -6.64
N LEU A 52 -0.94 10.84 -6.21
CA LEU A 52 -1.40 11.19 -4.86
C LEU A 52 -0.60 10.48 -3.75
N LEU A 53 -0.19 9.23 -3.97
CA LEU A 53 0.67 8.50 -3.02
C LEU A 53 2.06 9.13 -2.89
N GLU A 54 2.66 9.54 -4.02
CA GLU A 54 3.94 10.25 -4.02
C GLU A 54 3.84 11.55 -3.21
N LEU A 55 2.78 12.34 -3.43
CA LEU A 55 2.49 13.55 -2.63
C LEU A 55 2.26 13.26 -1.14
N SER A 56 1.93 12.02 -0.78
CA SER A 56 1.65 11.58 0.58
C SER A 56 2.86 10.88 1.24
N ASP A 57 4.03 10.90 0.60
CA ASP A 57 5.25 10.21 1.04
C ASP A 57 5.04 8.69 1.29
N ILE A 58 4.20 8.04 0.47
CA ILE A 58 3.99 6.59 0.51
C ILE A 58 4.67 5.94 -0.69
N GLU A 59 5.68 5.13 -0.43
CA GLU A 59 6.24 4.19 -1.40
C GLU A 59 5.53 2.83 -1.26
N PRO A 60 4.79 2.35 -2.27
CA PRO A 60 4.12 1.07 -2.21
C PRO A 60 5.10 -0.09 -2.29
N GLU A 61 4.74 -1.19 -1.64
CA GLU A 61 5.44 -2.47 -1.72
C GLU A 61 4.56 -3.48 -2.50
N THR A 62 5.10 -4.63 -2.89
CA THR A 62 4.33 -5.63 -3.63
C THR A 62 4.65 -7.05 -3.22
N THR A 63 3.64 -7.92 -3.30
CA THR A 63 3.81 -9.38 -3.18
C THR A 63 3.76 -10.08 -4.54
N VAL A 64 3.57 -9.29 -5.62
CA VAL A 64 3.45 -9.78 -6.98
C VAL A 64 4.84 -9.81 -7.62
N ALA A 65 5.36 -11.02 -7.88
CA ALA A 65 6.72 -11.20 -8.40
C ALA A 65 6.97 -10.45 -9.72
N GLY A 66 5.94 -10.31 -10.56
CA GLY A 66 6.01 -9.56 -11.82
C GLY A 66 6.25 -8.06 -11.66
N MET A 67 6.11 -7.52 -10.45
CA MET A 67 6.36 -6.11 -10.12
C MET A 67 7.65 -5.90 -9.31
N ALA A 68 8.40 -6.95 -8.98
CA ALA A 68 9.59 -6.87 -8.13
C ALA A 68 10.75 -6.05 -8.73
N GLY A 69 10.69 -5.73 -10.03
CA GLY A 69 11.63 -4.83 -10.70
C GLY A 69 11.30 -3.35 -10.53
N ASP A 70 10.04 -3.04 -10.19
CA ASP A 70 9.52 -1.67 -10.11
C ASP A 70 9.20 -1.26 -8.67
N LEU A 71 8.84 -2.20 -7.81
CA LEU A 71 8.47 -1.97 -6.42
C LEU A 71 9.23 -2.90 -5.45
N PRO A 72 9.47 -2.47 -4.20
CA PRO A 72 9.98 -3.35 -3.15
C PRO A 72 9.13 -4.62 -2.99
N TYR A 73 9.75 -5.78 -3.23
CA TYR A 73 9.09 -7.06 -3.14
C TYR A 73 9.09 -7.62 -1.71
N LEU A 74 7.92 -8.07 -1.24
CA LEU A 74 7.73 -8.76 0.02
C LEU A 74 7.43 -10.23 -0.22
N ASP A 75 8.31 -11.10 0.27
CA ASP A 75 7.98 -12.52 0.40
C ASP A 75 6.97 -12.76 1.54
N ALA A 76 6.54 -14.01 1.70
CA ALA A 76 5.56 -14.38 2.71
C ALA A 76 6.04 -14.07 4.15
N GLY A 77 7.34 -14.19 4.43
CA GLY A 77 7.90 -13.90 5.73
C GLY A 77 7.90 -12.40 6.02
N ALA A 78 8.34 -11.59 5.06
CA ALA A 78 8.36 -10.14 5.16
C ALA A 78 6.95 -9.55 5.26
N LEU A 79 5.99 -10.07 4.48
CA LEU A 79 4.58 -9.72 4.61
C LEU A 79 4.02 -10.08 5.99
N GLY A 80 4.32 -11.29 6.48
CA GLY A 80 3.90 -11.73 7.82
C GLY A 80 4.43 -10.82 8.93
N ALA A 81 5.70 -10.41 8.83
CA ALA A 81 6.31 -9.46 9.75
C ALA A 81 5.65 -8.07 9.67
N ALA A 82 5.34 -7.58 8.45
CA ALA A 82 4.65 -6.32 8.25
C ALA A 82 3.26 -6.31 8.88
N ILE A 83 2.49 -7.39 8.71
CA ILE A 83 1.17 -7.57 9.32
C ILE A 83 1.29 -7.59 10.85
N ALA A 84 2.24 -8.33 11.41
CA ALA A 84 2.42 -8.43 12.87
C ALA A 84 2.88 -7.12 13.52
N ALA A 85 3.61 -6.26 12.79
CA ALA A 85 4.11 -4.97 13.28
C ALA A 85 3.09 -3.83 13.14
N ALA A 86 2.01 -4.02 12.36
CA ALA A 86 0.98 -3.01 12.17
C ALA A 86 0.04 -2.95 13.38
N ASN A 87 -0.36 -1.75 13.80
CA ASN A 87 -1.45 -1.62 14.78
C ASN A 87 -2.80 -1.96 14.16
N TYR A 88 -2.97 -1.64 12.87
CA TYR A 88 -4.18 -1.93 12.10
C TYR A 88 -3.81 -2.43 10.72
N VAL A 89 -4.58 -3.40 10.23
CA VAL A 89 -4.50 -3.91 8.86
C VAL A 89 -5.84 -3.69 8.18
N ILE A 90 -5.82 -3.02 7.03
CA ILE A 90 -7.00 -2.78 6.20
C ILE A 90 -6.80 -3.56 4.91
N SER A 91 -7.74 -4.46 4.59
CA SER A 91 -7.73 -5.20 3.33
C SER A 91 -8.79 -4.62 2.41
N ILE A 92 -8.34 -4.15 1.25
CA ILE A 92 -9.18 -3.61 0.17
C ILE A 92 -9.22 -4.61 -0.98
#